data_AF-A0A6I5WBB0-F1
#
_entry.id   AF-A0A6I5WBB0-F1
#
_cell.length_a   1.000
_cell.length_b   1.000
_cell.length_c   1.000
_cell.angle_alpha   90.00
_cell.angle_beta   90.00
_cell.angle_gamma   90.00
#
_symmetry.space_group_name_H-M   'P 1'
#
loop_
_entity.id
_entity.type
_entity.pdbx_description
1 polymer ?
#
loop_
_entity_poly.entity_id
_entity_poly.type
_entity_poly.pdbx_seq_one_letter_code
_entity_poly.pdbx_strand_id
1 'polypeptide(L)'
;MVIRRVLAPRIDFGALRRELHLPGGFPAAAQREADAAAADPPRPAVDRTDVPFVTIDPAGSRDLDQAMHLARRAGGGFRVTYAIADVAAHVRPGGALEEETWRRGQTVYLPDGTVPLHPGTLSEGAASLLPGVDRAAVVWTIDLDGDGATVAVHVERALVRSRAQLDYDGVQADADAGRLPEPIALLPDVGALLTARGLRRGAINLPLPEQDVEPDGDGWRLVLRGPVPLEEHNAQISLLTGMAAADIMLAGRIGLLRTMPAPKPEAVERLRAAAAPLGVPWPDGAGPGEVIAGLDPTQPRAAAFIDQAAELMRGAAYTAFDAALPDQPEHGGVAAAYAHVTAPLRRLADRYATEVCLALHDGRDVPDWARSALPKLPEVMAATDRTASAATRGAVELAEAVLLEHRVGETFDAAVLDVDAPPNGRSRPGRPPGGTVALDDPPVRARCVGDLPLGERIRVRLVTADPTTRTVAFERA
;
A
#
# COMPACT_ATOMS: atom_id res chain seq x y z
N MET A 1 -8.29 4.53 -13.21
CA MET A 1 -8.46 4.96 -14.62
C MET A 1 -7.09 5.18 -15.27
N VAL A 2 -6.82 4.55 -16.43
CA VAL A 2 -5.57 4.74 -17.19
C VAL A 2 -5.55 6.13 -17.82
N ILE A 3 -4.56 6.96 -17.48
CA ILE A 3 -4.51 8.35 -17.94
C ILE A 3 -3.79 8.47 -19.31
N ARG A 4 -2.69 7.72 -19.57
CA ARG A 4 -1.90 7.76 -20.83
C ARG A 4 -1.15 6.44 -21.14
N ARG A 5 -0.67 6.25 -22.38
CA ARG A 5 0.08 5.07 -22.87
C ARG A 5 1.30 5.48 -23.71
N VAL A 6 2.49 4.94 -23.44
CA VAL A 6 3.69 5.10 -24.29
C VAL A 6 4.55 3.83 -24.28
N LEU A 7 4.98 3.36 -25.46
CA LEU A 7 5.70 2.10 -25.68
C LEU A 7 7.21 2.21 -25.43
N ALA A 8 7.76 1.35 -24.58
CA ALA A 8 9.19 1.06 -24.41
C ALA A 8 9.55 -0.31 -25.04
N PRO A 9 10.73 -0.46 -25.70
CA PRO A 9 11.23 -1.75 -26.19
C PRO A 9 11.46 -2.78 -25.06
N ARG A 10 11.90 -4.00 -25.39
CA ARG A 10 12.14 -5.08 -24.42
C ARG A 10 13.06 -4.64 -23.28
N ILE A 11 12.53 -4.63 -22.06
CA ILE A 11 13.28 -4.38 -20.82
C ILE A 11 13.63 -5.72 -20.16
N ASP A 12 14.89 -5.90 -19.78
CA ASP A 12 15.34 -7.03 -18.94
C ASP A 12 15.48 -6.59 -17.48
N PHE A 13 14.50 -6.95 -16.65
CA PHE A 13 14.52 -6.69 -15.21
C PHE A 13 15.43 -7.68 -14.45
N GLY A 14 16.05 -8.65 -15.11
CA GLY A 14 16.98 -9.62 -14.52
C GLY A 14 18.26 -9.00 -13.96
N ALA A 15 18.74 -7.89 -14.54
CA ALA A 15 19.85 -7.13 -13.97
C ALA A 15 19.46 -6.49 -12.63
N LEU A 16 18.29 -5.85 -12.57
CA LEU A 16 17.73 -5.24 -11.35
C LEU A 16 17.54 -6.29 -10.24
N ARG A 17 17.00 -7.47 -10.57
CA ARG A 17 16.86 -8.58 -9.61
C ARG A 17 18.19 -9.00 -9.00
N ARG A 18 19.24 -9.12 -9.82
CA ARG A 18 20.58 -9.51 -9.36
C ARG A 18 21.23 -8.44 -8.48
N GLU A 19 21.10 -7.17 -8.86
CA GLU A 19 21.59 -6.03 -8.09
C GLU A 19 20.96 -5.97 -6.70
N LEU A 20 19.64 -6.15 -6.63
CA LEU A 20 18.89 -6.14 -5.38
C LEU A 20 18.95 -7.47 -4.60
N HIS A 21 19.68 -8.45 -5.12
CA HIS A 21 19.81 -9.79 -4.55
C HIS A 21 18.44 -10.44 -4.24
N LEU A 22 17.47 -10.26 -5.14
CA LEU A 22 16.14 -10.82 -4.94
C LEU A 22 16.21 -12.35 -4.96
N PRO A 23 15.54 -13.04 -4.03
CA PRO A 23 15.58 -14.48 -3.96
C PRO A 23 14.92 -15.10 -5.21
N GLY A 24 15.52 -16.19 -5.69
CA GLY A 24 14.97 -17.00 -6.79
C GLY A 24 13.88 -17.97 -6.31
N GLY A 25 13.91 -19.19 -6.85
CA GLY A 25 13.00 -20.26 -6.44
C GLY A 25 13.15 -20.64 -4.96
N PHE A 26 12.12 -21.26 -4.40
CA PHE A 26 12.11 -21.71 -3.01
C PHE A 26 13.07 -22.89 -2.80
N PRO A 27 13.77 -22.95 -1.65
CA PRO A 27 14.49 -24.14 -1.25
C PRO A 27 13.57 -25.38 -1.25
N ALA A 28 14.06 -26.53 -1.70
CA ALA A 28 13.24 -27.73 -1.86
C ALA A 28 12.54 -28.18 -0.57
N ALA A 29 13.13 -27.91 0.60
CA ALA A 29 12.50 -28.20 1.88
C ALA A 29 11.28 -27.30 2.16
N ALA A 30 11.41 -25.99 1.91
CA ALA A 30 10.31 -25.03 2.03
C ALA A 30 9.18 -25.34 1.04
N GLN A 31 9.52 -25.66 -0.22
CA GLN A 31 8.53 -26.05 -1.23
C GLN A 31 7.75 -27.30 -0.82
N ARG A 32 8.44 -28.34 -0.31
CA ARG A 32 7.76 -29.56 0.17
C ARG A 32 6.81 -29.30 1.34
N GLU A 33 7.20 -28.43 2.28
CA GLU A 33 6.30 -28.05 3.39
C GLU A 33 5.06 -27.30 2.87
N ALA A 34 5.24 -26.40 1.91
CA ALA A 34 4.13 -25.70 1.27
C ALA A 34 3.19 -26.64 0.51
N ASP A 35 3.73 -27.57 -0.27
CA ASP A 35 2.93 -28.55 -1.03
C ASP A 35 2.16 -29.49 -0.10
N ALA A 36 2.77 -29.91 1.01
CA ALA A 36 2.10 -30.71 2.03
C ALA A 36 0.94 -29.93 2.70
N ALA A 37 1.18 -28.67 3.08
CA ALA A 37 0.15 -27.80 3.65
C ALA A 37 -0.97 -27.46 2.65
N ALA A 38 -0.67 -27.45 1.35
CA ALA A 38 -1.66 -27.26 0.30
C ALA A 38 -2.50 -28.52 0.03
N ALA A 39 -1.90 -29.71 0.19
CA ALA A 39 -2.58 -30.99 -0.01
C ALA A 39 -3.58 -31.33 1.11
N ASP A 40 -3.33 -30.84 2.33
CA ASP A 40 -4.21 -30.99 3.49
C ASP A 40 -4.53 -29.62 4.11
N PRO A 41 -5.37 -28.80 3.46
CA PRO A 41 -5.64 -27.46 3.92
C PRO A 41 -6.37 -27.48 5.28
N PRO A 42 -6.00 -26.56 6.19
CA PRO A 42 -6.58 -26.48 7.53
C PRO A 42 -8.09 -26.23 7.45
N ARG A 43 -8.83 -26.88 8.37
CA ARG A 43 -10.29 -26.75 8.48
C ARG A 43 -10.65 -26.28 9.89
N PRO A 44 -10.83 -24.96 10.09
CA PRO A 44 -11.31 -24.42 11.35
C PRO A 44 -12.67 -25.03 11.73
N ALA A 45 -12.94 -25.16 13.04
CA ALA A 45 -14.18 -25.73 13.54
C ALA A 45 -15.40 -24.82 13.33
N VAL A 46 -15.18 -23.50 13.33
CA VAL A 46 -16.23 -22.52 13.06
C VAL A 46 -16.46 -22.43 11.55
N ASP A 47 -17.72 -22.54 11.16
CA ASP A 47 -18.15 -22.37 9.78
C ASP A 47 -18.79 -20.97 9.61
N ARG A 48 -18.28 -20.21 8.63
CA ARG A 48 -18.79 -18.91 8.16
C ARG A 48 -19.00 -18.91 6.65
N THR A 49 -19.14 -20.09 6.04
CA THR A 49 -19.45 -20.25 4.62
C THR A 49 -20.86 -19.78 4.25
N ASP A 50 -21.69 -19.44 5.24
CA ASP A 50 -22.99 -18.79 5.07
C ASP A 50 -22.86 -17.30 4.69
N VAL A 51 -21.82 -16.61 5.16
CA VAL A 51 -21.56 -15.20 4.82
C VAL A 51 -21.16 -15.07 3.35
N PRO A 52 -21.83 -14.22 2.54
CA PRO A 52 -21.57 -14.13 1.10
C PRO A 52 -20.38 -13.23 0.79
N PHE A 53 -19.18 -13.61 1.26
CA PHE A 53 -17.96 -12.87 1.02
C PHE A 53 -17.64 -12.69 -0.47
N VAL A 54 -17.03 -11.55 -0.82
CA VAL A 54 -16.42 -11.31 -2.14
C VAL A 54 -15.04 -10.69 -1.96
N THR A 55 -14.12 -10.92 -2.90
CA THR A 55 -12.82 -10.22 -2.94
C THR A 55 -12.89 -9.06 -3.93
N ILE A 56 -12.07 -8.02 -3.71
CA ILE A 56 -11.89 -6.90 -4.66
C ILE A 56 -10.40 -6.62 -4.75
N ASP A 57 -9.83 -6.86 -5.93
CA ASP A 57 -8.38 -6.81 -6.16
C ASP A 57 -8.06 -6.22 -7.54
N PRO A 58 -6.80 -5.90 -7.86
CA PRO A 58 -6.42 -5.61 -9.24
C PRO A 58 -6.77 -6.76 -10.19
N ALA A 59 -7.09 -6.43 -11.44
CA ALA A 59 -7.43 -7.43 -12.44
C ALA A 59 -6.28 -8.44 -12.62
N GLY A 60 -6.62 -9.74 -12.57
CA GLY A 60 -5.65 -10.83 -12.73
C GLY A 60 -4.94 -11.28 -11.45
N SER A 61 -5.18 -10.61 -10.30
CA SER A 61 -4.64 -11.05 -9.01
C SER A 61 -5.03 -12.49 -8.68
N ARG A 62 -4.14 -13.20 -8.00
CA ARG A 62 -4.37 -14.59 -7.57
C ARG A 62 -4.07 -14.82 -6.09
N ASP A 63 -3.32 -13.94 -5.47
CA ASP A 63 -2.96 -13.93 -4.06
C ASP A 63 -3.95 -13.09 -3.24
N LEU A 64 -5.23 -13.50 -3.31
CA LEU A 64 -6.35 -12.79 -2.67
C LEU A 64 -6.28 -12.96 -1.14
N ASP A 65 -5.79 -11.93 -0.45
CA ASP A 65 -5.66 -11.87 1.01
C ASP A 65 -7.00 -11.67 1.72
N GLN A 66 -7.94 -10.98 1.07
CA GLN A 66 -9.03 -10.27 1.72
C GLN A 66 -10.37 -10.58 1.06
N ALA A 67 -11.40 -10.87 1.85
CA ALA A 67 -12.78 -10.97 1.37
C ALA A 67 -13.73 -10.25 2.32
N MET A 68 -14.67 -9.49 1.79
CA MET A 68 -15.54 -8.61 2.57
C MET A 68 -17.02 -8.90 2.37
N HIS A 69 -17.79 -8.54 3.38
CA HIS A 69 -19.23 -8.44 3.36
C HIS A 69 -19.66 -7.28 4.27
N LEU A 70 -20.56 -6.43 3.79
CA LEU A 70 -21.05 -5.24 4.47
C LEU A 70 -22.55 -5.32 4.67
N ALA A 71 -23.03 -5.14 5.90
CA ALA A 71 -24.46 -5.15 6.21
C ALA A 71 -24.87 -3.99 7.10
N ARG A 72 -26.17 -3.65 7.09
CA ARG A 72 -26.75 -2.77 8.11
C ARG A 72 -27.06 -3.58 9.38
N ARG A 73 -26.93 -2.95 10.55
CA ARG A 73 -27.23 -3.59 11.83
C ARG A 73 -28.67 -3.32 12.28
N ALA A 74 -29.27 -4.32 12.95
CA ALA A 74 -30.55 -4.12 13.65
C ALA A 74 -30.33 -3.14 14.81
N GLY A 75 -30.90 -1.94 14.71
CA GLY A 75 -30.67 -0.84 15.66
C GLY A 75 -29.85 0.33 15.10
N GLY A 76 -29.42 0.27 13.84
CA GLY A 76 -28.67 1.34 13.16
C GLY A 76 -27.17 1.07 13.06
N GLY A 77 -26.50 1.81 12.18
CA GLY A 77 -25.09 1.60 11.85
C GLY A 77 -24.84 0.42 10.91
N PHE A 78 -23.60 -0.06 10.89
CA PHE A 78 -23.08 -0.99 9.89
C PHE A 78 -22.29 -2.12 10.54
N ARG A 79 -22.24 -3.28 9.88
CA ARG A 79 -21.36 -4.39 10.22
C ARG A 79 -20.43 -4.65 9.06
N VAL A 80 -19.14 -4.58 9.35
CA VAL A 80 -18.07 -5.01 8.44
C VAL A 80 -17.67 -6.42 8.84
N THR A 81 -17.87 -7.39 7.96
CA THR A 81 -17.32 -8.73 8.12
C THR A 81 -16.20 -8.91 7.11
N TYR A 82 -14.98 -9.12 7.59
CA TYR A 82 -13.77 -9.10 6.78
C TYR A 82 -12.92 -10.33 7.05
N ALA A 83 -12.87 -11.23 6.08
CA ALA A 83 -12.09 -12.45 6.14
C ALA A 83 -10.68 -12.20 5.59
N ILE A 84 -9.66 -12.55 6.38
CA ILE A 84 -8.25 -12.47 6.01
C ILE A 84 -7.69 -13.89 5.89
N ALA A 85 -6.96 -14.21 4.83
CA ALA A 85 -6.34 -15.51 4.63
C ALA A 85 -5.52 -15.97 5.86
N ASP A 86 -5.78 -17.16 6.40
CA ASP A 86 -5.10 -17.65 7.61
C ASP A 86 -3.78 -18.36 7.27
N VAL A 87 -2.76 -17.58 6.91
CA VAL A 87 -1.42 -18.11 6.59
C VAL A 87 -0.78 -18.85 7.76
N ALA A 88 -1.07 -18.45 9.00
CA ALA A 88 -0.53 -19.12 10.18
C ALA A 88 -1.00 -20.57 10.31
N ALA A 89 -2.20 -20.88 9.80
CA ALA A 89 -2.70 -22.25 9.74
C ALA A 89 -1.97 -23.14 8.72
N HIS A 90 -1.27 -22.55 7.74
CA HIS A 90 -0.50 -23.29 6.73
C HIS A 90 1.01 -23.35 7.03
N VAL A 91 1.57 -22.33 7.68
CA VAL A 91 3.01 -22.22 7.92
C VAL A 91 3.35 -22.69 9.35
N ARG A 92 4.03 -23.83 9.45
CA ARG A 92 4.46 -24.41 10.72
C ARG A 92 5.60 -23.60 11.37
N PRO A 93 5.51 -23.21 12.65
CA PRO A 93 6.61 -22.62 13.39
C PRO A 93 7.85 -23.53 13.43
N GLY A 94 9.03 -22.95 13.21
CA GLY A 94 10.32 -23.65 13.14
C GLY A 94 10.53 -24.49 11.88
N GLY A 95 9.61 -24.44 10.91
CA GLY A 95 9.72 -25.15 9.63
C GLY A 95 10.66 -24.47 8.63
N ALA A 96 11.03 -25.20 7.58
CA ALA A 96 11.84 -24.68 6.48
C ALA A 96 11.12 -23.57 5.69
N LEU A 97 9.79 -23.67 5.58
CA LEU A 97 8.97 -22.64 4.95
C LEU A 97 8.99 -21.34 5.77
N GLU A 98 8.84 -21.43 7.10
CA GLU A 98 8.95 -20.25 7.95
C GLU A 98 10.31 -19.58 7.82
N GLU A 99 11.40 -20.34 7.89
CA GLU A 99 12.76 -19.80 7.74
C GLU A 99 12.93 -19.02 6.42
N GLU A 100 12.37 -19.53 5.33
CA GLU A 100 12.39 -18.84 4.04
C GLU A 100 11.51 -17.58 4.02
N THR A 101 10.33 -17.60 4.64
CA THR A 101 9.48 -16.40 4.75
C THR A 101 10.14 -15.29 5.56
N TRP A 102 10.95 -15.62 6.57
CA TRP A 102 11.77 -14.63 7.30
C TRP A 102 12.86 -14.01 6.44
N ARG A 103 13.48 -14.78 5.53
CA ARG A 103 14.46 -14.24 4.58
C ARG A 103 13.82 -13.31 3.55
N ARG A 104 12.61 -13.64 3.09
CA ARG A 104 11.87 -12.87 2.09
C ARG A 104 11.21 -11.61 2.67
N GLY A 105 10.59 -11.75 3.85
CA GLY A 105 9.86 -10.72 4.61
C GLY A 105 8.59 -10.15 3.95
N GLN A 106 8.58 -9.97 2.64
CA GLN A 106 7.41 -9.57 1.87
C GLN A 106 7.52 -9.99 0.39
N THR A 107 6.39 -9.97 -0.33
CA THR A 107 6.38 -10.12 -1.78
C THR A 107 6.94 -8.87 -2.44
N VAL A 108 7.84 -9.04 -3.41
CA VAL A 108 8.34 -7.95 -4.27
C VAL A 108 7.67 -8.05 -5.63
N TYR A 109 7.02 -6.97 -6.06
CA TYR A 109 6.37 -6.88 -7.36
C TYR A 109 7.28 -6.19 -8.36
N LEU A 110 7.48 -6.83 -9.51
CA LEU A 110 8.17 -6.28 -10.67
C LEU A 110 7.22 -6.35 -11.88
N PRO A 111 7.45 -5.54 -12.92
CA PRO A 111 6.56 -5.49 -14.09
C PRO A 111 6.41 -6.86 -14.80
N ASP A 112 7.47 -7.67 -14.81
CA ASP A 112 7.55 -8.98 -15.44
C ASP A 112 7.31 -10.15 -14.49
N GLY A 113 6.82 -9.89 -13.28
CA GLY A 113 6.38 -10.93 -12.34
C GLY A 113 6.73 -10.62 -10.90
N THR A 114 6.48 -11.59 -10.02
CA THR A 114 6.60 -11.41 -8.57
C THR A 114 7.72 -12.26 -8.00
N VAL A 115 8.28 -11.80 -6.88
CA VAL A 115 9.10 -12.59 -5.97
C VAL A 115 8.25 -12.80 -4.72
N PRO A 116 7.46 -13.88 -4.65
CA PRO A 116 6.43 -14.03 -3.63
C PRO A 116 7.03 -14.37 -2.27
N LEU A 117 6.37 -13.94 -1.19
CA LEU A 117 6.71 -14.30 0.19
C LEU A 117 6.54 -15.81 0.44
N HIS A 118 5.48 -16.40 -0.12
CA HIS A 118 5.16 -17.82 -0.01
C HIS A 118 5.17 -18.50 -1.40
N PRO A 119 5.38 -19.82 -1.49
CA PRO A 119 5.22 -20.53 -2.75
C PRO A 119 3.82 -20.37 -3.34
N GLY A 120 3.71 -20.31 -4.67
CA GLY A 120 2.43 -20.14 -5.37
C GLY A 120 1.38 -21.22 -5.05
N THR A 121 1.81 -22.43 -4.67
CA THR A 121 0.92 -23.51 -4.20
C THR A 121 0.13 -23.11 -2.94
N LEU A 122 0.66 -22.20 -2.13
CA LEU A 122 -0.04 -21.56 -1.01
C LEU A 122 -0.61 -20.20 -1.40
N SER A 123 0.24 -19.25 -1.82
CA SER A 123 -0.15 -17.84 -1.96
C SER A 123 -1.22 -17.61 -3.02
N GLU A 124 -1.18 -18.35 -4.13
CA GLU A 124 -2.12 -18.22 -5.25
C GLU A 124 -3.12 -19.39 -5.32
N GLY A 125 -3.13 -20.22 -4.28
CA GLY A 125 -3.78 -21.52 -4.24
C GLY A 125 -4.48 -21.79 -2.91
N ALA A 126 -3.84 -22.59 -2.05
CA ALA A 126 -4.49 -23.16 -0.87
C ALA A 126 -4.83 -22.14 0.23
N ALA A 127 -4.10 -21.03 0.33
CA ALA A 127 -4.35 -19.98 1.32
C ALA A 127 -5.15 -18.80 0.73
N SER A 128 -5.08 -18.57 -0.59
CA SER A 128 -5.84 -17.51 -1.24
C SER A 128 -7.35 -17.73 -1.17
N LEU A 129 -8.09 -16.65 -0.91
CA LEU A 129 -9.56 -16.59 -0.83
C LEU A 129 -10.24 -16.65 -2.21
N LEU A 130 -9.80 -17.58 -3.06
CA LEU A 130 -10.34 -17.83 -4.40
C LEU A 130 -11.86 -18.13 -4.37
N PRO A 131 -12.61 -17.73 -5.42
CA PRO A 131 -14.06 -17.88 -5.44
C PRO A 131 -14.47 -19.36 -5.52
N GLY A 132 -15.53 -19.70 -4.79
CA GLY A 132 -16.19 -21.00 -4.83
C GLY A 132 -15.49 -22.10 -4.02
N VAL A 133 -14.40 -21.81 -3.32
CA VAL A 133 -13.63 -22.80 -2.56
C VAL A 133 -13.58 -22.46 -1.09
N ASP A 134 -13.67 -23.48 -0.23
CA ASP A 134 -13.54 -23.30 1.21
C ASP A 134 -12.09 -23.01 1.60
N ARG A 135 -11.92 -22.01 2.46
CA ARG A 135 -10.61 -21.54 2.93
C ARG A 135 -10.65 -21.26 4.42
N ALA A 136 -9.53 -21.53 5.09
CA ALA A 136 -9.31 -21.04 6.45
C ALA A 136 -9.04 -19.53 6.40
N ALA A 137 -9.74 -18.78 7.23
CA ALA A 137 -9.57 -17.36 7.36
C ALA A 137 -9.68 -16.92 8.82
N VAL A 138 -9.06 -15.78 9.11
CA VAL A 138 -9.32 -15.00 10.31
C VAL A 138 -10.37 -13.97 9.98
N VAL A 139 -11.56 -14.13 10.55
CA VAL A 139 -12.73 -13.29 10.29
C VAL A 139 -12.83 -12.20 11.35
N TRP A 140 -12.74 -10.96 10.90
CA TRP A 140 -12.97 -9.77 11.69
C TRP A 140 -14.42 -9.31 11.50
N THR A 141 -15.19 -9.28 12.58
CA THR A 141 -16.51 -8.65 12.61
C THR A 141 -16.42 -7.36 13.39
N ILE A 142 -16.58 -6.23 12.69
CA ILE A 142 -16.47 -4.89 13.24
C ILE A 142 -17.83 -4.20 13.11
N ASP A 143 -18.45 -3.95 14.26
CA ASP A 143 -19.70 -3.24 14.36
C ASP A 143 -19.44 -1.74 14.46
N LEU A 144 -20.10 -0.97 13.59
CA LEU A 144 -20.06 0.49 13.54
C LEU A 144 -21.41 1.07 13.98
N ASP A 145 -21.38 2.27 14.56
CA ASP A 145 -22.58 3.11 14.73
C ASP A 145 -22.95 3.84 13.43
N GLY A 146 -23.97 4.72 13.50
CA GLY A 146 -24.42 5.50 12.34
C GLY A 146 -23.39 6.50 11.81
N ASP A 147 -22.43 6.91 12.65
CA ASP A 147 -21.37 7.88 12.33
C ASP A 147 -20.05 7.20 11.92
N GLY A 148 -20.05 5.86 11.83
CA GLY A 148 -18.89 5.05 11.47
C GLY A 148 -17.88 4.85 12.61
N ALA A 149 -18.25 5.10 13.87
CA ALA A 149 -17.40 4.78 15.01
C ALA A 149 -17.50 3.30 15.38
N THR A 150 -16.37 2.68 15.74
CA THR A 150 -16.32 1.29 16.20
C THR A 150 -17.06 1.12 17.52
N VAL A 151 -18.03 0.20 17.53
CA VAL A 151 -18.85 -0.19 18.69
C VAL A 151 -18.37 -1.50 19.30
N ALA A 152 -18.04 -2.48 18.45
CA ALA A 152 -17.53 -3.77 18.90
C ALA A 152 -16.65 -4.39 17.83
N VAL A 153 -15.67 -5.19 18.29
CA VAL A 153 -14.77 -5.97 17.44
C VAL A 153 -14.83 -7.41 17.92
N HIS A 154 -14.97 -8.34 16.98
CA HIS A 154 -14.83 -9.76 17.21
C HIS A 154 -13.87 -10.34 16.17
N VAL A 155 -12.90 -11.15 16.59
CA VAL A 155 -11.97 -11.84 15.69
C VAL A 155 -11.96 -13.33 16.01
N GLU A 156 -12.14 -14.16 14.98
CA GLU A 156 -12.18 -15.62 15.12
C GLU A 156 -11.57 -16.31 13.90
N ARG A 157 -11.10 -17.55 14.07
CA ARG A 157 -10.76 -18.40 12.92
C ARG A 157 -11.98 -19.14 12.43
N ALA A 158 -12.24 -19.10 11.13
CA ALA A 158 -13.37 -19.78 10.52
C ALA A 158 -13.07 -20.32 9.13
N LEU A 159 -13.86 -21.31 8.71
CA LEU A 159 -13.97 -21.72 7.32
C LEU A 159 -14.86 -20.72 6.59
N VAL A 160 -14.39 -20.17 5.48
CA VAL A 160 -15.13 -19.20 4.64
C VAL A 160 -15.18 -19.65 3.20
N ARG A 161 -16.11 -19.10 2.42
CA ARG A 161 -16.19 -19.31 0.98
C ARG A 161 -16.48 -17.98 0.28
N SER A 162 -15.47 -17.45 -0.42
CA SER A 162 -15.69 -16.31 -1.32
C SER A 162 -16.63 -16.73 -2.46
N ARG A 163 -17.58 -15.87 -2.82
CA ARG A 163 -18.58 -16.10 -3.86
C ARG A 163 -18.13 -15.60 -5.22
N ALA A 164 -17.35 -14.52 -5.23
CA ALA A 164 -16.87 -13.87 -6.44
C ALA A 164 -15.50 -13.23 -6.17
N GLN A 165 -14.68 -13.22 -7.22
CA GLN A 165 -13.50 -12.38 -7.31
C GLN A 165 -13.88 -11.20 -8.20
N LEU A 166 -13.83 -10.00 -7.64
CA LEU A 166 -14.16 -8.76 -8.34
C LEU A 166 -12.88 -7.95 -8.59
N ASP A 167 -12.90 -7.10 -9.60
CA ASP A 167 -11.82 -6.14 -9.86
C ASP A 167 -12.28 -4.69 -9.65
N TYR A 168 -11.34 -3.81 -9.32
CA TYR A 168 -11.64 -2.40 -9.00
C TYR A 168 -12.34 -1.64 -10.13
N ASP A 169 -11.95 -1.87 -11.39
CA ASP A 169 -12.54 -1.17 -12.54
C ASP A 169 -14.00 -1.64 -12.75
N GLY A 170 -14.26 -2.95 -12.63
CA GLY A 170 -15.60 -3.52 -12.69
C GLY A 170 -16.51 -3.04 -11.55
N VAL A 171 -16.00 -3.05 -10.31
CA VAL A 171 -16.74 -2.55 -9.14
C VAL A 171 -17.07 -1.06 -9.27
N GLN A 172 -16.13 -0.25 -9.77
CA GLN A 172 -16.38 1.17 -10.04
C GLN A 172 -17.48 1.34 -11.09
N ALA A 173 -17.43 0.59 -12.20
CA ALA A 173 -18.45 0.66 -13.25
C ALA A 173 -19.85 0.26 -12.74
N ASP A 174 -19.94 -0.76 -11.88
CA ASP A 174 -21.20 -1.17 -11.27
C ASP A 174 -21.71 -0.14 -10.24
N ALA A 175 -20.82 0.54 -9.51
CA ALA A 175 -21.17 1.66 -8.65
C ALA A 175 -21.76 2.83 -9.46
N ASP A 176 -21.09 3.24 -10.53
CA ASP A 176 -21.53 4.32 -11.41
C ASP A 176 -22.90 4.02 -12.05
N ALA A 177 -23.20 2.74 -12.27
CA ALA A 177 -24.47 2.28 -12.81
C ALA A 177 -25.54 1.95 -11.75
N GLY A 178 -25.24 2.09 -10.46
CA GLY A 178 -26.17 1.80 -9.36
C GLY A 178 -26.52 0.32 -9.21
N ARG A 179 -25.59 -0.59 -9.54
CA ARG A 179 -25.79 -2.05 -9.55
C ARG A 179 -24.73 -2.82 -8.74
N LEU A 180 -24.12 -2.20 -7.74
CA LEU A 180 -23.18 -2.90 -6.86
C LEU A 180 -23.81 -4.19 -6.30
N PRO A 181 -23.07 -5.32 -6.31
CA PRO A 181 -23.58 -6.56 -5.76
C PRO A 181 -23.78 -6.42 -4.24
N GLU A 182 -24.78 -7.13 -3.72
CA GLU A 182 -25.24 -7.00 -2.33
C GLU A 182 -24.12 -7.01 -1.27
N PRO A 183 -23.11 -7.90 -1.32
CA PRO A 183 -22.07 -7.97 -0.30
C PRO A 183 -21.26 -6.68 -0.11
N ILE A 184 -21.22 -5.81 -1.13
CA ILE A 184 -20.46 -4.56 -1.15
C ILE A 184 -21.32 -3.35 -1.55
N ALA A 185 -22.65 -3.50 -1.58
CA ALA A 185 -23.56 -2.43 -1.94
C ALA A 185 -23.44 -1.20 -1.01
N LEU A 186 -22.98 -1.42 0.23
CA LEU A 186 -22.76 -0.39 1.24
C LEU A 186 -21.33 0.18 1.23
N LEU A 187 -20.45 -0.27 0.34
CA LEU A 187 -19.04 0.16 0.32
C LEU A 187 -18.89 1.67 0.11
N PRO A 188 -19.65 2.34 -0.78
CA PRO A 188 -19.59 3.80 -0.90
C PRO A 188 -20.01 4.52 0.39
N ASP A 189 -21.11 4.09 1.02
CA ASP A 189 -21.63 4.70 2.25
C ASP A 189 -20.62 4.56 3.40
N VAL A 190 -20.14 3.34 3.64
CA VAL A 190 -19.20 3.03 4.73
C VAL A 190 -17.84 3.68 4.47
N GLY A 191 -17.32 3.59 3.25
CA GLY A 191 -16.06 4.20 2.85
C GLY A 191 -16.07 5.72 3.05
N ALA A 192 -17.11 6.42 2.60
CA ALA A 192 -17.24 7.86 2.77
C ALA A 192 -17.31 8.27 4.25
N LEU A 193 -18.05 7.53 5.08
CA LEU A 193 -18.13 7.76 6.53
C LEU A 193 -16.76 7.62 7.20
N LEU A 194 -16.02 6.56 6.88
CA LEU A 194 -14.70 6.29 7.42
C LEU A 194 -13.67 7.34 6.97
N THR A 195 -13.69 7.73 5.69
CA THR A 195 -12.85 8.82 5.16
C THR A 195 -13.12 10.13 5.90
N ALA A 196 -14.39 10.52 6.04
CA ALA A 196 -14.77 11.75 6.74
C ALA A 196 -14.35 11.71 8.22
N ARG A 197 -14.46 10.55 8.88
CA ARG A 197 -13.97 10.36 10.26
C ARG A 197 -12.44 10.45 10.35
N GLY A 198 -11.73 9.87 9.38
CA GLY A 198 -10.28 9.97 9.26
C GLY A 198 -9.83 11.43 9.15
N LEU A 199 -10.46 12.21 8.26
CA LEU A 199 -10.16 13.64 8.09
C LEU A 199 -10.40 14.42 9.39
N ARG A 200 -11.53 14.22 10.07
CA ARG A 200 -11.81 14.86 11.38
C ARG A 200 -10.78 14.51 12.47
N ARG A 201 -10.16 13.34 12.37
CA ARG A 201 -9.09 12.88 13.26
C ARG A 201 -7.72 13.47 12.90
N GLY A 202 -7.58 14.04 11.69
CA GLY A 202 -6.34 14.59 11.17
C GLY A 202 -5.56 13.64 10.25
N ALA A 203 -6.20 12.60 9.71
CA ALA A 203 -5.57 11.70 8.75
C ALA A 203 -5.18 12.45 7.46
N ILE A 204 -4.08 12.03 6.86
CA ILE A 204 -3.55 12.59 5.61
C ILE A 204 -3.54 11.47 4.58
N ASN A 205 -4.44 11.57 3.59
CA ASN A 205 -4.39 10.75 2.39
C ASN A 205 -3.72 11.55 1.27
N LEU A 206 -2.68 11.00 0.66
CA LEU A 206 -2.00 11.64 -0.47
C LEU A 206 -2.49 10.96 -1.76
N PRO A 207 -3.28 11.64 -2.61
CA PRO A 207 -3.74 11.07 -3.88
C PRO A 207 -2.63 11.18 -4.93
N LEU A 208 -1.43 10.68 -4.61
CA LEU A 208 -0.31 10.66 -5.54
C LEU A 208 -0.61 9.58 -6.60
N PRO A 209 -0.64 9.94 -7.89
CA PRO A 209 -0.77 8.95 -8.94
C PRO A 209 0.43 7.99 -8.89
N GLU A 210 0.16 6.69 -8.97
CA GLU A 210 1.19 5.68 -9.05
C GLU A 210 1.65 5.55 -10.50
N GLN A 211 2.97 5.58 -10.69
CA GLN A 211 3.58 5.29 -11.98
C GLN A 211 3.94 3.81 -12.03
N ASP A 212 3.36 3.11 -13.00
CA ASP A 212 3.44 1.67 -13.14
C ASP A 212 4.02 1.31 -14.51
N VAL A 213 4.64 0.13 -14.60
CA VAL A 213 5.16 -0.39 -15.87
C VAL A 213 4.36 -1.63 -16.23
N GLU A 214 3.65 -1.57 -17.35
CA GLU A 214 2.76 -2.66 -17.78
C GLU A 214 3.26 -3.31 -19.08
N PRO A 215 3.00 -4.61 -19.30
CA PRO A 215 3.25 -5.24 -20.60
C PRO A 215 2.43 -4.58 -21.73
N ASP A 216 3.05 -4.38 -22.89
CA ASP A 216 2.38 -3.87 -24.09
C ASP A 216 2.93 -4.55 -25.37
N GLY A 217 2.23 -5.60 -25.81
CA GLY A 217 2.70 -6.45 -26.92
C GLY A 217 4.02 -7.16 -26.57
N ASP A 218 5.05 -6.94 -27.39
CA ASP A 218 6.41 -7.47 -27.16
C ASP A 218 7.28 -6.56 -26.26
N GLY A 219 6.73 -5.43 -25.80
CA GLY A 219 7.43 -4.41 -25.01
C GLY A 219 6.70 -4.06 -23.71
N TRP A 220 7.00 -2.87 -23.21
CA TRP A 220 6.49 -2.34 -21.95
C TRP A 220 5.89 -0.97 -22.16
N ARG A 221 5.07 -0.50 -21.23
CA ARG A 221 4.59 0.89 -21.24
C ARG A 221 4.59 1.49 -19.85
N LEU A 222 4.85 2.79 -19.77
CA LEU A 222 4.63 3.57 -18.55
C LEU A 222 3.17 4.00 -18.49
N VAL A 223 2.54 3.73 -17.35
CA VAL A 223 1.16 4.11 -17.04
C VAL A 223 1.15 4.92 -15.77
N LEU A 224 0.37 6.00 -15.78
CA LEU A 224 0.11 6.82 -14.61
C LEU A 224 -1.33 6.51 -14.18
N ARG A 225 -1.49 5.83 -13.04
CA ARG A 225 -2.78 5.35 -12.52
C ARG A 225 -3.10 6.09 -11.23
N GLY A 226 -4.24 6.78 -11.22
CA GLY A 226 -4.88 7.22 -9.98
C GLY A 226 -5.84 6.13 -9.48
N PRO A 227 -5.96 5.94 -8.15
CA PRO A 227 -6.94 5.01 -7.60
C PRO A 227 -8.36 5.43 -8.01
N VAL A 228 -9.24 4.46 -8.18
CA VAL A 228 -10.67 4.75 -8.38
C VAL A 228 -11.35 4.97 -7.02
N PRO A 229 -12.44 5.76 -6.92
CA PRO A 229 -13.12 6.01 -5.64
C PRO A 229 -13.45 4.74 -4.84
N LEU A 230 -13.85 3.65 -5.52
CA LEU A 230 -14.16 2.39 -4.85
C LEU A 230 -12.91 1.68 -4.29
N GLU A 231 -11.74 1.90 -4.86
CA GLU A 231 -10.46 1.42 -4.32
C GLU A 231 -10.11 2.16 -3.02
N GLU A 232 -10.33 3.48 -2.97
CA GLU A 232 -10.13 4.26 -1.74
C GLU A 232 -11.12 3.85 -0.64
N HIS A 233 -12.38 3.61 -0.98
CA HIS A 233 -13.37 3.09 -0.03
C HIS A 233 -12.99 1.71 0.50
N ASN A 234 -12.50 0.80 -0.36
CA ASN A 234 -12.01 -0.50 0.08
C ASN A 234 -10.81 -0.37 1.03
N ALA A 235 -9.87 0.54 0.72
CA ALA A 235 -8.74 0.80 1.60
C ALA A 235 -9.16 1.21 3.02
N GLN A 236 -10.28 1.93 3.18
CA GLN A 236 -10.83 2.28 4.50
C GLN A 236 -11.23 1.05 5.33
N ILE A 237 -11.68 -0.05 4.70
CA ILE A 237 -12.00 -1.30 5.40
C ILE A 237 -10.73 -1.90 6.00
N SER A 238 -9.64 -1.95 5.24
CA SER A 238 -8.34 -2.39 5.74
C SER A 238 -7.78 -1.48 6.84
N LEU A 239 -7.96 -0.16 6.72
CA LEU A 239 -7.56 0.80 7.75
C LEU A 239 -8.36 0.59 9.05
N LEU A 240 -9.67 0.40 8.95
CA LEU A 240 -10.55 0.10 10.08
C LEU A 240 -10.10 -1.16 10.83
N THR A 241 -9.84 -2.25 10.10
CA THR A 241 -9.36 -3.51 10.71
C THR A 241 -7.99 -3.35 11.35
N GLY A 242 -7.07 -2.60 10.73
CA GLY A 242 -5.75 -2.35 11.31
C GLY A 242 -5.79 -1.46 12.57
N MET A 243 -6.72 -0.51 12.66
CA MET A 243 -6.96 0.25 13.90
C MET A 243 -7.55 -0.65 14.99
N ALA A 244 -8.54 -1.49 14.66
CA ALA A 244 -9.12 -2.44 15.60
C ALA A 244 -8.07 -3.43 16.15
N ALA A 245 -7.17 -3.92 15.30
CA ALA A 245 -6.07 -4.78 15.71
C ALA A 245 -5.09 -4.08 16.66
N ALA A 246 -4.76 -2.80 16.37
CA ALA A 246 -3.92 -2.00 17.25
C ALA A 246 -4.56 -1.83 18.64
N ASP A 247 -5.87 -1.56 18.70
CA ASP A 247 -6.61 -1.43 19.97
C ASP A 247 -6.56 -2.71 20.80
N ILE A 248 -6.75 -3.89 20.18
CA ILE A 248 -6.64 -5.19 20.85
C ILE A 248 -5.23 -5.39 21.44
N MET A 249 -4.19 -5.14 20.63
CA MET A 249 -2.80 -5.32 21.06
C MET A 249 -2.38 -4.34 22.16
N LEU A 250 -2.82 -3.08 22.08
CA LEU A 250 -2.57 -2.07 23.10
C LEU A 250 -3.27 -2.42 24.43
N ALA A 251 -4.52 -2.88 24.37
CA ALA A 251 -5.25 -3.35 25.54
C ALA A 251 -4.56 -4.56 26.21
N GLY A 252 -4.09 -5.52 25.39
CA GLY A 252 -3.31 -6.67 25.87
C GLY A 252 -1.86 -6.37 26.22
N ARG A 253 -1.37 -5.15 25.95
CA ARG A 253 0.00 -4.69 26.18
C ARG A 253 1.06 -5.57 25.52
N ILE A 254 0.74 -6.18 24.39
CA ILE A 254 1.66 -7.01 23.60
C ILE A 254 1.26 -6.93 22.14
N GLY A 255 2.22 -6.72 21.23
CA GLY A 255 1.94 -6.71 19.81
C GLY A 255 2.97 -6.02 18.93
N LEU A 256 2.53 -5.69 17.72
CA LEU A 256 3.31 -5.06 16.68
C LEU A 256 2.47 -3.98 15.98
N LEU A 257 2.84 -2.72 16.18
CA LEU A 257 2.18 -1.59 15.52
C LEU A 257 2.96 -1.14 14.30
N ARG A 258 2.27 -0.51 13.34
CA ARG A 258 2.87 0.30 12.29
C ARG A 258 2.77 1.75 12.75
N THR A 259 3.84 2.30 13.30
CA THR A 259 3.90 3.65 13.86
C THR A 259 4.49 4.61 12.86
N MET A 260 4.15 5.89 13.00
CA MET A 260 4.77 6.98 12.25
C MET A 260 4.63 8.26 13.08
N PRO A 261 5.71 9.01 13.33
CA PRO A 261 5.60 10.27 14.06
C PRO A 261 4.59 11.22 13.40
N ALA A 262 3.94 12.05 14.21
CA ALA A 262 3.13 13.15 13.68
C ALA A 262 4.00 14.10 12.85
N PRO A 263 3.45 14.76 11.81
CA PRO A 263 4.16 15.79 11.07
C PRO A 263 4.70 16.86 12.01
N LYS A 264 5.98 17.20 11.87
CA LYS A 264 6.59 18.27 12.68
C LYS A 264 5.92 19.60 12.37
N PRO A 265 5.65 20.47 13.38
CA PRO A 265 5.02 21.77 13.15
C PRO A 265 5.74 22.60 12.07
N GLU A 266 7.07 22.58 12.03
CA GLU A 266 7.84 23.33 11.05
C GLU A 266 7.65 22.80 9.62
N ALA A 267 7.37 21.51 9.45
CA ALA A 267 7.06 20.94 8.13
C ALA A 267 5.66 21.35 7.66
N VAL A 268 4.70 21.40 8.58
CA VAL A 268 3.34 21.89 8.29
C VAL A 268 3.37 23.37 7.91
N GLU A 269 4.12 24.21 8.63
CA GLU A 269 4.26 25.64 8.30
C GLU A 269 4.95 25.85 6.95
N ARG A 270 5.95 25.04 6.59
CA ARG A 270 6.55 25.08 5.25
C ARG A 270 5.55 24.72 4.16
N LEU A 271 4.78 23.65 4.35
CA LEU A 271 3.75 23.26 3.39
C LEU A 271 2.67 24.35 3.25
N ARG A 272 2.25 24.95 4.36
CA ARG A 272 1.31 26.08 4.37
C ARG A 272 1.84 27.29 3.61
N ALA A 273 3.12 27.63 3.79
CA ALA A 273 3.77 28.70 3.04
C ALA A 273 3.85 28.42 1.52
N ALA A 274 3.92 27.15 1.12
CA ALA A 274 3.91 26.73 -0.28
C ALA A 274 2.50 26.78 -0.93
N ALA A 275 1.43 26.85 -0.13
CA ALA A 275 0.06 26.81 -0.64
C ALA A 275 -0.29 28.02 -1.52
N ALA A 276 -0.03 29.24 -1.03
CA ALA A 276 -0.40 30.46 -1.74
C ALA A 276 0.33 30.64 -3.10
N PRO A 277 1.65 30.42 -3.20
CA PRO A 277 2.35 30.43 -4.50
C PRO A 277 1.80 29.41 -5.51
N LEU A 278 1.33 28.26 -5.04
CA LEU A 278 0.71 27.22 -5.85
C LEU A 278 -0.79 27.44 -6.09
N GLY A 279 -1.37 28.53 -5.60
CA GLY A 279 -2.79 28.83 -5.74
C GLY A 279 -3.69 27.84 -5.00
N VAL A 280 -3.17 27.14 -4.00
CA VAL A 280 -3.94 26.24 -3.13
C VAL A 280 -4.54 27.05 -1.99
N PRO A 281 -5.87 27.12 -1.86
CA PRO A 281 -6.50 27.78 -0.73
C PRO A 281 -6.27 26.95 0.54
N TRP A 282 -5.83 27.60 1.62
CA TRP A 282 -5.69 27.00 2.93
C TRP A 282 -6.64 27.72 3.90
N PRO A 283 -7.84 27.16 4.19
CA PRO A 283 -8.78 27.79 5.12
C PRO A 283 -8.22 27.89 6.54
N ASP A 284 -8.58 28.95 7.26
CA ASP A 284 -8.16 29.12 8.66
C ASP A 284 -8.63 27.94 9.52
N GLY A 285 -7.70 27.37 10.29
CA GLY A 285 -7.95 26.20 11.14
C GLY A 285 -7.90 24.85 10.43
N ALA A 286 -7.82 24.81 9.09
CA ALA A 286 -7.72 23.56 8.34
C ALA A 286 -6.37 22.86 8.56
N GLY A 287 -6.41 21.54 8.74
CA GLY A 287 -5.23 20.68 8.77
C GLY A 287 -4.74 20.33 7.36
N PRO A 288 -3.49 19.83 7.20
CA PRO A 288 -2.97 19.42 5.89
C PRO A 288 -3.86 18.40 5.16
N GLY A 289 -4.40 17.41 5.88
CA GLY A 289 -5.27 16.38 5.31
C GLY A 289 -6.54 16.94 4.68
N GLU A 290 -7.19 17.92 5.32
CA GLU A 290 -8.40 18.57 4.80
C GLU A 290 -8.10 19.37 3.53
N VAL A 291 -6.97 20.08 3.50
CA VAL A 291 -6.55 20.85 2.32
C VAL A 291 -6.25 19.92 1.16
N ILE A 292 -5.50 18.84 1.40
CA ILE A 292 -5.09 17.88 0.37
C ILE A 292 -6.29 17.11 -0.19
N ALA A 293 -7.25 16.71 0.65
CA ALA A 293 -8.43 15.98 0.22
C ALA A 293 -9.32 16.75 -0.77
N GLY A 294 -9.22 18.08 -0.81
CA GLY A 294 -9.93 18.94 -1.76
C GLY A 294 -9.22 19.16 -3.08
N LEU A 295 -8.03 18.58 -3.28
CA LEU A 295 -7.20 18.83 -4.46
C LEU A 295 -7.45 17.81 -5.58
N ASP A 296 -7.45 18.32 -6.81
CA ASP A 296 -7.43 17.50 -8.01
C ASP A 296 -5.97 17.23 -8.43
N PRO A 297 -5.44 16.01 -8.26
CA PRO A 297 -4.05 15.68 -8.58
C PRO A 297 -3.74 15.76 -10.08
N THR A 298 -4.74 15.92 -10.95
CA THR A 298 -4.52 16.11 -12.39
C THR A 298 -4.09 17.54 -12.73
N GLN A 299 -4.28 18.50 -11.82
CA GLN A 299 -3.84 19.89 -11.98
C GLN A 299 -2.36 20.04 -11.58
N PRO A 300 -1.48 20.61 -12.41
CA PRO A 300 -0.04 20.68 -12.13
C PRO A 300 0.33 21.32 -10.79
N ARG A 301 -0.35 22.40 -10.42
CA ARG A 301 -0.10 23.10 -9.15
C ARG A 301 -0.55 22.30 -7.93
N ALA A 302 -1.68 21.60 -8.04
CA ALA A 302 -2.16 20.70 -7.00
C ALA A 302 -1.23 19.49 -6.86
N ALA A 303 -0.79 18.89 -7.98
CA ALA A 303 0.18 17.80 -7.98
C ALA A 303 1.50 18.19 -7.31
N ALA A 304 2.04 19.39 -7.64
CA ALA A 304 3.24 19.91 -6.98
C ALA A 304 3.03 20.10 -5.47
N PHE A 305 1.87 20.61 -5.05
CA PHE A 305 1.55 20.76 -3.64
C PHE A 305 1.44 19.41 -2.90
N ILE A 306 0.80 18.41 -3.52
CA ILE A 306 0.67 17.05 -2.96
C ILE A 306 2.06 16.39 -2.86
N ASP A 307 2.94 16.60 -3.84
CA ASP A 307 4.33 16.11 -3.80
C ASP A 307 5.12 16.72 -2.64
N GLN A 308 4.97 18.03 -2.39
CA GLN A 308 5.53 18.68 -1.19
C GLN A 308 4.95 18.07 0.10
N ALA A 309 3.66 17.75 0.12
CA ALA A 309 3.00 17.15 1.28
C ALA A 309 3.50 15.73 1.59
N ALA A 310 4.13 15.02 0.65
CA ALA A 310 4.76 13.73 0.88
C ALA A 310 5.85 13.78 1.97
N GLU A 311 6.46 14.95 2.21
CA GLU A 311 7.39 15.17 3.33
C GLU A 311 6.75 14.92 4.71
N LEU A 312 5.43 15.12 4.84
CA LEU A 312 4.71 14.91 6.09
C LEU A 312 4.54 13.42 6.43
N MET A 313 4.75 12.52 5.47
CA MET A 313 4.45 11.08 5.58
C MET A 313 5.72 10.22 5.77
N ARG A 314 6.74 10.77 6.43
CA ARG A 314 8.03 10.08 6.63
C ARG A 314 8.20 9.50 8.02
N GLY A 315 8.98 8.43 8.11
CA GLY A 315 9.35 7.79 9.38
C GLY A 315 8.42 6.67 9.83
N ALA A 316 7.61 6.12 8.91
CA ALA A 316 6.82 4.94 9.21
C ALA A 316 7.72 3.73 9.49
N ALA A 317 7.43 3.00 10.57
CA ALA A 317 8.20 1.85 11.02
C ALA A 317 7.30 0.83 11.73
N TYR A 318 7.81 -0.38 11.92
CA TYR A 318 7.18 -1.34 12.81
C TYR A 318 7.72 -1.15 14.24
N THR A 319 6.82 -1.13 15.22
CA THR A 319 7.16 -1.00 16.64
C THR A 319 6.59 -2.17 17.41
N ALA A 320 7.47 -3.07 17.83
CA ALA A 320 7.13 -4.20 18.67
C ALA A 320 7.10 -3.79 20.14
N PHE A 321 6.21 -4.39 20.91
CA PHE A 321 6.10 -4.14 22.34
C PHE A 321 5.56 -5.35 23.09
N ASP A 322 5.98 -5.48 24.34
CA ASP A 322 5.60 -6.55 25.26
C ASP A 322 5.66 -6.01 26.69
N ALA A 323 4.54 -6.07 27.41
CA ALA A 323 4.26 -5.47 28.71
C ALA A 323 4.31 -3.93 28.79
N ALA A 324 5.31 -3.27 28.23
CA ALA A 324 5.41 -1.81 28.16
C ALA A 324 4.73 -1.29 26.88
N LEU A 325 3.95 -0.22 26.97
CA LEU A 325 3.36 0.41 25.78
C LEU A 325 4.41 1.25 25.06
N PRO A 326 4.34 1.37 23.72
CA PRO A 326 5.18 2.30 22.98
C PRO A 326 4.92 3.75 23.40
N ASP A 327 5.97 4.58 23.44
CA ASP A 327 5.84 6.02 23.72
C ASP A 327 5.01 6.75 22.65
N GLN A 328 5.06 6.26 21.40
CA GLN A 328 4.33 6.79 20.25
C GLN A 328 3.62 5.64 19.51
N PRO A 329 2.41 5.26 19.94
CA PRO A 329 1.68 4.14 19.35
C PRO A 329 0.97 4.50 18.04
N GLU A 330 0.90 5.79 17.70
CA GLU A 330 0.14 6.30 16.57
C GLU A 330 0.91 6.28 15.24
N HIS A 331 0.15 6.30 14.15
CA HIS A 331 0.63 6.51 12.80
C HIS A 331 0.15 7.87 12.28
N GLY A 332 1.06 8.84 12.11
CA GLY A 332 0.74 10.23 11.78
C GLY A 332 -0.13 10.42 10.53
N GLY A 333 -0.03 9.52 9.55
CA GLY A 333 -0.85 9.54 8.33
C GLY A 333 -2.26 9.00 8.52
N VAL A 334 -2.43 8.04 9.43
CA VAL A 334 -3.76 7.49 9.80
C VAL A 334 -4.37 8.33 10.92
N ALA A 335 -3.54 9.08 11.66
CA ALA A 335 -3.87 9.80 12.87
C ALA A 335 -4.51 8.91 13.95
N ALA A 336 -4.09 7.64 14.04
CA ALA A 336 -4.53 6.68 15.06
C ALA A 336 -3.46 5.61 15.28
N ALA A 337 -3.60 4.83 16.37
CA ALA A 337 -2.89 3.57 16.49
C ALA A 337 -3.28 2.63 15.34
N TYR A 338 -2.30 1.99 14.73
CA TYR A 338 -2.51 1.21 13.52
C TYR A 338 -1.59 0.00 13.47
N ALA A 339 -2.10 -1.10 12.93
CA ALA A 339 -1.35 -2.33 12.72
C ALA A 339 -1.67 -2.94 11.36
N HIS A 340 -0.70 -3.69 10.85
CA HIS A 340 -0.83 -4.46 9.63
C HIS A 340 -1.27 -5.90 9.95
N VAL A 341 -2.49 -6.25 9.56
CA VAL A 341 -3.12 -7.58 9.80
C VAL A 341 -3.98 -8.07 8.62
N THR A 342 -3.92 -7.40 7.48
CA THR A 342 -4.87 -7.62 6.37
C THR A 342 -4.23 -8.17 5.11
N ALA A 343 -2.90 -8.37 5.08
CA ALA A 343 -2.18 -8.82 3.89
C ALA A 343 -1.13 -9.92 4.15
N PRO A 344 -1.48 -11.02 4.85
CA PRO A 344 -0.50 -12.02 5.28
C PRO A 344 0.11 -12.86 4.17
N LEU A 345 -0.50 -12.99 2.98
CA LEU A 345 0.09 -13.71 1.84
C LEU A 345 1.34 -12.99 1.31
N ARG A 346 1.38 -11.66 1.44
CA ARG A 346 2.46 -10.80 0.90
C ARG A 346 3.28 -10.07 1.95
N ARG A 347 2.95 -10.16 3.24
CA ARG A 347 3.66 -9.43 4.30
C ARG A 347 3.80 -10.26 5.57
N LEU A 348 5.06 -10.51 5.98
CA LEU A 348 5.38 -11.41 7.10
C LEU A 348 4.77 -10.96 8.43
N ALA A 349 4.79 -9.65 8.70
CA ALA A 349 4.32 -9.07 9.97
C ALA A 349 2.87 -9.44 10.30
N ASP A 350 1.99 -9.50 9.30
CA ASP A 350 0.55 -9.70 9.47
C ASP A 350 0.25 -11.06 10.09
N ARG A 351 1.01 -12.09 9.73
CA ARG A 351 0.88 -13.43 10.34
C ARG A 351 1.01 -13.34 11.85
N TYR A 352 2.04 -12.64 12.34
CA TYR A 352 2.33 -12.55 13.77
C TYR A 352 1.38 -11.61 14.50
N ALA A 353 1.06 -10.45 13.93
CA ALA A 353 0.13 -9.51 14.53
C ALA A 353 -1.28 -10.10 14.64
N THR A 354 -1.72 -10.89 13.66
CA THR A 354 -3.02 -11.57 13.67
C THR A 354 -3.11 -12.62 14.78
N GLU A 355 -2.04 -13.42 15.00
CA GLU A 355 -1.99 -14.38 16.13
C GLU A 355 -2.13 -13.71 17.49
N VAL A 356 -1.45 -12.58 17.66
CA VAL A 356 -1.53 -11.79 18.90
C VAL A 356 -2.97 -11.35 19.12
N CYS A 357 -3.62 -10.81 18.08
CA CYS A 357 -5.02 -10.38 18.18
C CYS A 357 -5.97 -11.52 18.53
N LEU A 358 -5.82 -12.69 17.89
CA LEU A 358 -6.63 -13.88 18.17
C LEU A 358 -6.47 -14.38 19.61
N ALA A 359 -5.23 -14.42 20.12
CA ALA A 359 -4.97 -14.86 21.49
C ALA A 359 -5.57 -13.88 22.52
N LEU A 360 -5.30 -12.58 22.34
CA LEU A 360 -5.77 -11.53 23.25
C LEU A 360 -7.30 -11.40 23.26
N HIS A 361 -7.94 -11.50 22.09
CA HIS A 361 -9.40 -11.46 21.97
C HIS A 361 -10.09 -12.62 22.70
N ASP A 362 -9.49 -13.82 22.65
CA ASP A 362 -9.98 -15.00 23.36
C ASP A 362 -9.60 -15.01 24.86
N GLY A 363 -8.85 -14.01 25.35
CA GLY A 363 -8.32 -13.99 26.71
C GLY A 363 -7.29 -15.09 26.99
N ARG A 364 -6.59 -15.57 25.95
CA ARG A 364 -5.53 -16.59 26.03
C ARG A 364 -4.15 -15.96 25.97
N ASP A 365 -3.15 -16.68 26.48
CA ASP A 365 -1.76 -16.27 26.30
C ASP A 365 -1.37 -16.29 24.82
N VAL A 366 -0.58 -15.28 24.42
CA VAL A 366 0.00 -15.21 23.07
C VAL A 366 0.96 -16.39 22.88
N PRO A 367 0.84 -17.18 21.79
CA PRO A 367 1.74 -18.30 21.53
C PRO A 367 3.22 -17.91 21.54
N ASP A 368 4.07 -18.73 22.15
CA ASP A 368 5.51 -18.44 22.32
C ASP A 368 6.23 -18.15 20.99
N TRP A 369 5.88 -18.87 19.93
CA TRP A 369 6.46 -18.66 18.61
C TRP A 369 6.11 -17.28 18.01
N ALA A 370 4.92 -16.76 18.33
CA ALA A 370 4.49 -15.44 17.87
C ALA A 370 5.08 -14.33 18.75
N ARG A 371 5.02 -14.51 20.07
CA ARG A 371 5.60 -13.57 21.04
C ARG A 371 7.10 -13.37 20.85
N SER A 372 7.86 -14.45 20.68
CA SER A 372 9.31 -14.40 20.49
C SER A 372 9.74 -13.84 19.12
N ALA A 373 8.83 -13.75 18.15
CA ALA A 373 9.07 -13.13 16.85
C ALA A 373 8.98 -11.61 16.90
N LEU A 374 8.13 -11.04 17.75
CA LEU A 374 7.86 -9.60 17.85
C LEU A 374 9.11 -8.72 17.82
N PRO A 375 10.14 -8.93 18.67
CA PRO A 375 11.32 -8.05 18.68
C PRO A 375 12.17 -8.13 17.40
N LYS A 376 12.01 -9.17 16.57
CA LYS A 376 12.79 -9.38 15.34
C LYS A 376 12.11 -8.77 14.10
N LEU A 377 10.77 -8.67 14.11
CA LEU A 377 9.99 -8.21 12.97
C LEU A 377 10.36 -6.80 12.49
N PRO A 378 10.60 -5.80 13.35
CA PRO A 378 10.94 -4.45 12.90
C PRO A 378 12.13 -4.37 11.96
N GLU A 379 13.22 -5.08 12.28
CA GLU A 379 14.45 -5.07 11.47
C GLU A 379 14.22 -5.73 10.10
N VAL A 380 13.56 -6.90 10.09
CA VAL A 380 13.30 -7.68 8.89
C VAL A 380 12.35 -6.93 7.95
N MET A 381 11.28 -6.36 8.50
CA MET A 381 10.35 -5.58 7.70
C MET A 381 10.99 -4.30 7.17
N ALA A 382 11.81 -3.60 7.97
CA ALA A 382 12.50 -2.40 7.49
C ALA A 382 13.52 -2.71 6.39
N ALA A 383 14.23 -3.84 6.47
CA ALA A 383 15.16 -4.28 5.44
C ALA A 383 14.44 -4.61 4.13
N THR A 384 13.36 -5.37 4.21
CA THR A 384 12.61 -5.80 3.03
C THR A 384 11.76 -4.68 2.43
N ASP A 385 11.26 -3.72 3.23
CA ASP A 385 10.59 -2.51 2.76
C ASP A 385 11.54 -1.69 1.86
N ARG A 386 12.83 -1.58 2.25
CA ARG A 386 13.85 -0.90 1.44
C ARG A 386 14.09 -1.61 0.11
N THR A 387 14.21 -2.93 0.13
CA THR A 387 14.44 -3.74 -1.08
C THR A 387 13.25 -3.68 -2.04
N ALA A 388 12.02 -3.86 -1.52
CA ALA A 388 10.80 -3.77 -2.32
C ALA A 388 10.66 -2.38 -2.95
N SER A 389 10.84 -1.32 -2.16
CA SER A 389 10.78 0.06 -2.66
C SER A 389 11.86 0.36 -3.71
N ALA A 390 13.05 -0.24 -3.57
CA ALA A 390 14.13 -0.10 -4.56
C ALA A 390 13.83 -0.86 -5.86
N ALA A 391 13.16 -2.02 -5.79
CA ALA A 391 12.71 -2.76 -6.96
C ALA A 391 11.66 -1.98 -7.76
N THR A 392 10.62 -1.47 -7.08
CA THR A 392 9.57 -0.67 -7.74
C THR A 392 10.15 0.58 -8.40
N ARG A 393 10.94 1.38 -7.65
CA ARG A 393 11.58 2.57 -8.23
C ARG A 393 12.52 2.23 -9.37
N GLY A 394 13.39 1.23 -9.19
CA GLY A 394 14.37 0.85 -10.19
C GLY A 394 13.74 0.32 -11.48
N ALA A 395 12.57 -0.31 -11.40
CA ALA A 395 11.82 -0.75 -12.57
C ALA A 395 11.23 0.42 -13.36
N VAL A 396 10.66 1.41 -12.66
CA VAL A 396 10.18 2.65 -13.27
C VAL A 396 11.33 3.43 -13.90
N GLU A 397 12.40 3.71 -13.16
CA GLU A 397 13.59 4.44 -13.65
C GLU A 397 14.21 3.76 -14.88
N LEU A 398 14.25 2.43 -14.91
CA LEU A 398 14.71 1.67 -16.08
C LEU A 398 13.78 1.85 -17.28
N ALA A 399 12.47 1.76 -17.08
CA ALA A 399 11.50 1.96 -18.14
C ALA A 399 11.53 3.40 -18.68
N GLU A 400 11.68 4.41 -17.83
CA GLU A 400 11.85 5.80 -18.24
C GLU A 400 13.11 6.01 -19.07
N ALA A 401 14.24 5.44 -18.64
CA ALA A 401 15.51 5.56 -19.35
C ALA A 401 15.46 4.89 -20.73
N VAL A 402 14.93 3.68 -20.81
CA VAL A 402 14.76 2.93 -22.07
C VAL A 402 13.82 3.66 -23.02
N LEU A 403 12.75 4.27 -22.50
CA LEU A 403 11.80 5.00 -23.32
C LEU A 403 12.39 6.28 -23.95
N LEU A 404 13.35 6.90 -23.26
CA LEU A 404 13.91 8.19 -23.64
C LEU A 404 15.30 8.11 -24.29
N GLU A 405 15.97 6.95 -24.29
CA GLU A 405 17.38 6.82 -24.71
C GLU A 405 17.67 7.34 -26.13
N HIS A 406 16.71 7.19 -27.05
CA HIS A 406 16.85 7.62 -28.44
C HIS A 406 16.35 9.05 -28.70
N ARG A 407 15.92 9.76 -27.66
CA ARG A 407 15.31 11.10 -27.74
C ARG A 407 16.19 12.19 -27.13
N VAL A 408 17.43 11.87 -26.76
CA VAL A 408 18.37 12.84 -26.16
C VAL A 408 18.56 14.04 -27.08
N GLY A 409 18.43 15.24 -26.53
CA GLY A 409 18.43 16.51 -27.26
C GLY A 409 17.05 17.04 -27.63
N GLU A 410 15.99 16.22 -27.59
CA GLU A 410 14.61 16.67 -27.79
C GLU A 410 14.13 17.55 -26.64
N THR A 411 13.14 18.40 -26.93
CA THR A 411 12.50 19.29 -25.97
C THR A 411 11.07 18.81 -25.69
N PHE A 412 10.67 18.89 -24.43
CA PHE A 412 9.39 18.41 -23.92
C PHE A 412 8.70 19.51 -23.11
N ASP A 413 7.38 19.50 -23.11
CA ASP A 413 6.60 20.27 -22.14
C ASP A 413 6.54 19.51 -20.81
N ALA A 414 6.84 20.22 -19.72
CA ALA A 414 6.91 19.63 -18.39
C ALA A 414 6.33 20.55 -17.32
N ALA A 415 5.72 19.96 -16.30
CA ALA A 415 5.35 20.65 -15.07
C ALA A 415 6.49 20.58 -14.05
N VAL A 416 6.82 21.69 -13.41
CA VAL A 416 7.78 21.71 -12.30
C VAL A 416 7.07 21.26 -11.01
N LEU A 417 7.42 20.07 -10.52
CA LEU A 417 6.82 19.48 -9.33
C LEU A 417 7.52 19.89 -8.03
N ASP A 418 8.85 20.01 -8.09
CA ASP A 418 9.69 20.34 -6.95
C ASP A 418 10.89 21.18 -7.40
N VAL A 419 11.45 21.97 -6.49
CA VAL A 419 12.67 22.73 -6.68
C VAL A 419 13.60 22.43 -5.52
N ASP A 420 14.90 22.30 -5.79
CA ASP A 420 15.91 22.10 -4.75
C ASP A 420 16.03 23.37 -3.86
N ALA A 421 15.05 23.61 -2.98
CA ALA A 421 15.17 24.61 -1.94
C ALA A 421 16.02 24.01 -0.82
N PRO A 422 17.23 24.53 -0.51
CA PRO A 422 17.96 24.05 0.64
C PRO A 422 17.20 24.44 1.93
N PRO A 423 17.09 23.55 2.94
CA PRO A 423 16.38 23.83 4.20
C PRO A 423 16.84 25.11 4.93
N ASN A 424 18.06 25.57 4.63
CA ASN A 424 18.73 26.68 5.30
C ASN A 424 19.29 27.73 4.31
N GLY A 425 18.82 27.79 3.06
CA GLY A 425 19.34 28.76 2.07
C GLY A 425 20.77 28.50 1.57
N ARG A 426 21.40 27.38 1.95
CA ARG A 426 22.75 26.98 1.49
C ARG A 426 22.66 25.85 0.47
N SER A 427 23.01 26.12 -0.77
CA SER A 427 23.18 25.13 -1.83
C SER A 427 24.11 24.00 -1.36
N ARG A 428 23.74 22.74 -1.65
CA ARG A 428 24.65 21.60 -1.44
C ARG A 428 25.91 21.83 -2.28
N PRO A 429 27.12 21.87 -1.69
CA PRO A 429 28.35 22.11 -2.45
C PRO A 429 28.47 21.11 -3.61
N GLY A 430 28.58 21.61 -4.84
CA GLY A 430 28.80 20.79 -6.03
C GLY A 430 27.55 20.26 -6.76
N ARG A 431 26.33 20.56 -6.31
CA ARG A 431 25.10 20.21 -7.07
C ARG A 431 24.55 21.44 -7.80
N PRO A 432 24.36 21.41 -9.12
CA PRO A 432 23.77 22.53 -9.84
C PRO A 432 22.31 22.73 -9.40
N PRO A 433 21.81 23.99 -9.38
CA PRO A 433 20.42 24.29 -9.05
C PRO A 433 19.49 23.54 -10.00
N GLY A 434 18.34 23.12 -9.49
CA GLY A 434 17.40 22.32 -10.25
C GLY A 434 16.22 21.90 -9.40
N GLY A 435 15.56 20.82 -9.82
CA GLY A 435 14.37 20.29 -9.17
C GLY A 435 13.86 19.06 -9.89
N THR A 436 12.60 18.72 -9.67
CA THR A 436 11.93 17.60 -10.31
C THR A 436 10.87 18.13 -11.26
N VAL A 437 10.85 17.62 -12.49
CA VAL A 437 9.82 17.92 -13.48
C VAL A 437 9.07 16.65 -13.86
N ALA A 438 7.80 16.79 -14.22
CA ALA A 438 6.99 15.73 -14.82
C ALA A 438 6.65 16.09 -16.26
N LEU A 439 6.98 15.21 -17.19
CA LEU A 439 6.60 15.33 -18.59
C LEU A 439 5.12 14.98 -18.80
N ASP A 440 4.52 15.60 -19.82
CA ASP A 440 3.18 15.22 -20.27
C ASP A 440 3.17 13.89 -21.02
N ASP A 441 4.14 13.71 -21.92
CA ASP A 441 4.24 12.55 -22.79
C ASP A 441 5.71 12.32 -23.20
N PRO A 442 6.35 11.22 -22.75
CA PRO A 442 5.81 10.19 -21.84
C PRO A 442 5.64 10.65 -20.40
N PRO A 443 4.84 9.95 -19.55
CA PRO A 443 4.66 10.31 -18.14
C PRO A 443 5.94 9.97 -17.35
N VAL A 444 6.96 10.80 -17.47
CA VAL A 444 8.29 10.63 -16.86
C VAL A 444 8.50 11.68 -15.80
N ARG A 445 9.01 11.28 -14.62
CA ARG A 445 9.39 12.18 -13.54
C ARG A 445 10.90 12.13 -13.32
N ALA A 446 11.58 13.22 -13.64
CA ALA A 446 13.04 13.24 -13.59
C ALA A 446 13.60 14.56 -13.10
N ARG A 447 14.89 14.53 -12.76
CA ARG A 447 15.62 15.73 -12.36
C ARG A 447 15.77 16.67 -13.55
N CYS A 448 15.48 17.95 -13.33
CA CYS A 448 15.79 19.03 -14.25
C CYS A 448 16.80 19.99 -13.62
N VAL A 449 17.84 20.35 -14.36
CA VAL A 449 18.83 21.37 -13.97
C VAL A 449 18.40 22.73 -14.52
N GLY A 450 18.61 23.79 -13.74
CA GLY A 450 18.29 25.16 -14.12
C GLY A 450 17.53 25.90 -13.03
N ASP A 451 17.19 27.16 -13.32
CA ASP A 451 16.26 27.95 -12.50
C ASP A 451 14.82 27.59 -12.89
N LEU A 452 14.09 26.98 -11.96
CA LEU A 452 12.78 26.35 -12.23
C LEU A 452 11.65 27.08 -11.49
N PRO A 453 10.59 27.51 -12.20
CA PRO A 453 9.40 28.08 -11.56
C PRO A 453 8.49 26.97 -11.03
N LEU A 454 8.45 26.79 -9.70
CA LEU A 454 7.63 25.75 -9.04
C LEU A 454 6.14 25.87 -9.41
N GLY A 455 5.52 24.76 -9.78
CA GLY A 455 4.10 24.69 -10.13
C GLY A 455 3.74 25.29 -11.50
N GLU A 456 4.72 25.75 -12.27
CA GLU A 456 4.53 26.23 -13.64
C GLU A 456 4.88 25.16 -14.68
N ARG A 457 4.44 25.41 -15.91
CA ARG A 457 4.79 24.62 -17.08
C ARG A 457 5.95 25.28 -17.82
N ILE A 458 6.97 24.49 -18.13
CA ILE A 458 8.16 24.93 -18.83
C ILE A 458 8.48 23.96 -19.97
N ARG A 459 9.37 24.40 -20.87
CA ARG A 459 10.02 23.50 -21.81
C ARG A 459 11.36 23.05 -21.25
N VAL A 460 11.61 21.74 -21.34
CA VAL A 460 12.83 21.11 -20.86
C VAL A 460 13.48 20.30 -21.98
N ARG A 461 14.80 20.33 -22.05
CA ARG A 461 15.59 19.56 -23.01
C ARG A 461 16.16 18.32 -22.33
N LEU A 462 15.96 17.15 -22.95
CA LEU A 462 16.52 15.90 -22.44
C LEU A 462 18.04 15.89 -22.66
N VAL A 463 18.81 15.75 -21.59
CA VAL A 463 20.28 15.73 -21.64
C VAL A 463 20.88 14.35 -21.44
N THR A 464 20.21 13.50 -20.66
CA THR A 464 20.66 12.14 -20.37
C THR A 464 19.45 11.21 -20.31
N ALA A 465 19.56 10.06 -20.97
CA ALA A 465 18.71 8.90 -20.79
C ALA A 465 19.58 7.65 -21.00
N ASP A 466 20.02 7.02 -19.90
CA ASP A 466 20.91 5.86 -19.93
C ASP A 466 20.30 4.69 -19.15
N PRO A 467 19.83 3.64 -19.86
CA PRO A 467 19.28 2.43 -19.24
C PRO A 467 20.24 1.68 -18.32
N THR A 468 21.56 1.77 -18.55
CA THR A 468 22.57 1.05 -17.77
C THR A 468 22.64 1.60 -16.35
N THR A 469 22.63 2.93 -16.24
CA THR A 469 22.65 3.63 -14.96
C THR A 469 21.25 3.96 -14.43
N ARG A 470 20.19 3.69 -15.23
CA ARG A 470 18.80 4.07 -14.97
C ARG A 470 18.65 5.57 -14.72
N THR A 471 19.41 6.38 -15.46
CA THR A 471 19.42 7.83 -15.28
C THR A 471 18.67 8.55 -16.38
N VAL A 472 17.75 9.42 -15.99
CA VAL A 472 17.09 10.40 -16.85
C VAL A 472 17.33 11.78 -16.26
N ALA A 473 17.76 12.73 -17.08
CA ALA A 473 17.98 14.11 -16.66
C ALA A 473 17.62 15.09 -17.77
N PHE A 474 17.06 16.22 -17.35
CA PHE A 474 16.68 17.34 -18.19
C PHE A 474 17.44 18.60 -17.79
N GLU A 475 17.42 19.59 -18.68
CA GLU A 475 17.72 20.98 -18.37
C GLU A 475 16.62 21.89 -18.89
N ARG A 476 16.51 23.10 -18.34
CA ARG A 476 15.59 24.11 -18.88
C ARG A 476 16.04 24.51 -20.29
N ALA A 477 15.11 24.41 -21.25
CA ALA A 477 15.37 24.67 -22.68
C ALA A 477 15.46 26.15 -23.04
#